data_AF-A0A834MIF3-F1
#
_entry.id   AF-A0A834MIF3-F1
#
_cell.length_a   1.000
_cell.length_b   1.000
_cell.length_c   1.000
_cell.angle_alpha   90.00
_cell.angle_beta   90.00
_cell.angle_gamma   90.00
#
_symmetry.space_group_name_H-M   'P 1'
#
loop_
_entity.id
_entity.type
_entity.pdbx_description
1 polymer ?
#
loop_
_entity_poly.entity_id
_entity_poly.type
_entity_poly.pdbx_seq_one_letter_code
_entity_poly.pdbx_strand_id
1 'polypeptide(L)'
;MANVNTDLTEEDAADLQFPKDATSQKPSTSSVVNVSDKSIILGYCSNCYDKLMIKYIFCDTCKLNICLQCFSNGSEFGNHKNNHDYRVLTTNFILFENSDWTAEEELRLLDSLMLYGNWSLVALDFPNRTLNEIKEHYEYFYLDRNGSPDMPGYDKEPEFPEIIVPYRFHLTNFEDPPRYASNTIGYQSLAGYNPARGDFENEYDKNAEDLLSPLETLDSDNPVFETLTDLQCAIVQSYNNRLKERQRRKTIIAQHGLLVLRKTISWLHRYDATITKPIYEKLMRFMHLCDPTKFAMLMEGLHRAGELKIRIQRLMLLRKAGITTLAEGRMYLKLQQIHEDKKKQLKLFRSNPQFNWKISKNATLELFPKFTKRRTSFAPLDIVGMPGYEKLTDKERDMCSTVRLVPATYLELKQVLIIENSKLGHVKLQTARRLLKIDVNKTRKLYDFLASEGYITKKAQNESAEDEQEFSDVFMKTLTYTDRFRKFKNKETISAVRNLLNQKKLHKFELAAIANLCPETAEEAKSLIPSLEGRFEDEELQTVLEDIQTKRSIQY
;
A
#
# COMPACT_ATOMS: atom_id res chain seq x y z
N MET A 1 -1.83 26.49 5.43
CA MET A 1 -1.57 26.02 4.06
C MET A 1 -0.99 24.62 4.19
N ALA A 2 -1.63 23.52 3.80
CA ALA A 2 -2.77 23.31 2.93
C ALA A 2 -3.77 22.33 3.60
N ASN A 3 -5.07 22.55 3.35
CA ASN A 3 -6.15 21.63 3.69
C ASN A 3 -6.11 20.43 2.73
N VAL A 4 -6.21 19.22 3.26
CA VAL A 4 -6.60 18.05 2.46
C VAL A 4 -7.97 17.61 2.98
N ASN A 5 -9.01 18.12 2.32
CA ASN A 5 -10.34 17.50 2.34
C ASN A 5 -10.24 16.24 1.50
N THR A 6 -10.28 15.07 2.12
CA THR A 6 -10.60 13.82 1.42
C THR A 6 -12.12 13.69 1.42
N ASP A 7 -12.74 14.18 0.35
CA ASP A 7 -14.10 13.84 0.00
C ASP A 7 -14.20 12.36 -0.38
N LEU A 8 -15.33 11.79 0.02
CA LEU A 8 -15.78 10.43 -0.23
C LEU A 8 -16.23 10.28 -1.68
N THR A 9 -15.78 9.21 -2.32
CA THR A 9 -16.31 8.58 -3.54
C THR A 9 -16.09 7.08 -3.29
N GLU A 10 -17.10 6.29 -2.91
CA GLU A 10 -18.13 5.68 -3.79
C GLU A 10 -17.50 5.11 -5.07
N GLU A 11 -17.07 3.84 -4.98
CA GLU A 11 -16.81 2.97 -6.12
C GLU A 11 -17.61 1.68 -5.91
N ASP A 12 -18.76 1.63 -6.59
CA ASP A 12 -19.42 0.41 -7.03
C ASP A 12 -18.65 -0.15 -8.23
N ALA A 13 -18.31 -1.44 -8.17
CA ALA A 13 -18.01 -2.28 -9.33
C ALA A 13 -18.56 -3.68 -8.97
N ALA A 14 -19.77 -4.03 -9.43
CA ALA A 14 -20.08 -4.55 -10.77
C ALA A 14 -19.50 -5.96 -11.01
N ASP A 15 -20.42 -6.92 -11.04
CA ASP A 15 -20.27 -8.30 -11.51
C ASP A 15 -19.54 -8.38 -12.85
N LEU A 16 -18.55 -9.27 -12.94
CA LEU A 16 -18.08 -9.81 -14.20
C LEU A 16 -17.94 -11.34 -14.09
N GLN A 17 -18.79 -12.04 -14.83
CA GLN A 17 -18.76 -13.48 -15.04
C GLN A 17 -17.59 -13.91 -15.96
N PHE A 18 -17.17 -15.15 -15.72
CA PHE A 18 -16.08 -15.97 -16.27
C PHE A 18 -15.92 -16.05 -17.81
N PRO A 19 -14.73 -16.51 -18.26
CA PRO A 19 -14.60 -17.47 -19.34
C PRO A 19 -14.38 -18.90 -18.83
N LYS A 20 -15.11 -19.83 -19.45
CA LYS A 20 -14.96 -21.29 -19.35
C LYS A 20 -13.74 -21.79 -20.13
N ASP A 21 -13.31 -22.99 -19.74
CA ASP A 21 -12.47 -23.95 -20.46
C ASP A 21 -10.95 -23.81 -20.38
N ALA A 22 -10.35 -24.62 -19.51
CA ALA A 22 -9.08 -25.29 -19.79
C ALA A 22 -8.99 -26.63 -19.04
N THR A 23 -9.10 -27.70 -19.81
CA THR A 23 -9.04 -29.11 -19.44
C THR A 23 -7.62 -29.58 -19.10
N SER A 24 -7.57 -30.67 -18.33
CA SER A 24 -6.54 -31.73 -18.36
C SER A 24 -5.31 -31.58 -17.46
N GLN A 25 -5.44 -31.99 -16.20
CA GLN A 25 -4.33 -32.55 -15.42
C GLN A 25 -4.15 -34.05 -15.73
N LYS A 26 -2.89 -34.46 -15.96
CA LYS A 26 -2.46 -35.86 -16.04
C LYS A 26 -2.19 -36.41 -14.62
N PRO A 27 -2.27 -37.75 -14.42
CA PRO A 27 -2.31 -38.37 -13.11
C PRO A 27 -0.91 -38.65 -12.56
N SER A 28 -0.70 -38.33 -11.28
CA SER A 28 0.41 -38.86 -10.49
C SER A 28 -0.16 -39.77 -9.41
N THR A 29 -0.17 -41.06 -9.73
CA THR A 29 0.12 -42.20 -8.84
C THR A 29 -0.03 -41.95 -7.34
N SER A 30 -1.11 -42.46 -6.76
CA SER A 30 -1.09 -42.96 -5.39
C SER A 30 -1.80 -44.31 -5.35
N SER A 31 -1.08 -45.24 -4.74
CA SER A 31 -1.36 -46.65 -4.56
C SER A 31 -2.74 -46.92 -3.96
N VAL A 32 -3.49 -47.76 -4.66
CA VAL A 32 -4.61 -48.53 -4.11
C VAL A 32 -4.10 -49.33 -2.92
N VAL A 33 -4.48 -48.93 -1.70
CA VAL A 33 -4.42 -49.81 -0.54
C VAL A 33 -5.80 -50.40 -0.39
N ASN A 34 -5.92 -51.68 -0.75
CA ASN A 34 -7.10 -52.50 -0.47
C ASN A 34 -7.39 -52.43 1.03
N VAL A 35 -8.58 -51.97 1.39
CA VAL A 35 -9.11 -52.02 2.76
C VAL A 35 -9.38 -53.48 3.08
N SER A 36 -8.46 -54.09 3.82
CA SER A 36 -8.72 -55.33 4.54
C SER A 36 -9.74 -55.07 5.63
N ASP A 37 -10.82 -55.86 5.62
CA ASP A 37 -11.81 -56.01 6.69
C ASP A 37 -11.23 -55.79 8.09
N LYS A 38 -11.46 -54.60 8.66
CA LYS A 38 -11.38 -54.39 10.11
C LYS A 38 -12.78 -54.39 10.67
N SER A 39 -13.40 -55.56 10.65
CA SER A 39 -14.56 -55.82 11.50
C SER A 39 -14.19 -55.58 12.96
N ILE A 40 -14.89 -54.65 13.61
CA ILE A 40 -14.74 -54.34 15.03
C ILE A 40 -14.92 -55.64 15.84
N ILE A 41 -13.86 -56.15 16.45
CA ILE A 41 -13.92 -57.36 17.29
C ILE A 41 -14.58 -56.94 18.62
N LEU A 42 -15.85 -57.29 18.80
CA LEU A 42 -16.62 -56.99 20.01
C LEU A 42 -16.38 -58.02 21.14
N GLY A 43 -15.75 -59.15 20.82
CA GLY A 43 -15.37 -60.20 21.77
C GLY A 43 -15.12 -61.55 21.09
N TYR A 44 -15.01 -62.62 21.89
CA TYR A 44 -14.87 -64.00 21.42
C TYR A 44 -16.05 -64.84 21.89
N CYS A 45 -16.44 -65.83 21.08
CA CYS A 45 -17.47 -66.78 21.48
C CYS A 45 -16.96 -67.63 22.65
N SER A 46 -17.74 -67.73 23.72
CA SER A 46 -17.35 -68.51 24.90
C SER A 46 -17.27 -70.03 24.66
N ASN A 47 -17.77 -70.53 23.52
CA ASN A 47 -17.73 -71.96 23.15
C ASN A 47 -16.60 -72.29 22.17
N CYS A 48 -16.63 -71.68 20.97
CA CYS A 48 -15.65 -71.98 19.92
C CYS A 48 -14.43 -71.05 19.92
N TYR A 49 -14.41 -70.02 20.76
CA TYR A 49 -13.37 -68.98 20.81
C TYR A 49 -13.17 -68.21 19.50
N ASP A 50 -14.08 -68.35 18.53
CA ASP A 50 -14.07 -67.55 17.31
C ASP A 50 -14.41 -66.10 17.59
N LYS A 51 -13.88 -65.20 16.76
CA LYS A 51 -14.13 -63.76 16.82
C LYS A 51 -15.61 -63.49 16.56
N LEU A 52 -16.23 -62.72 17.45
CA LEU A 52 -17.62 -62.29 17.30
C LEU A 52 -17.68 -61.05 16.41
N MET A 53 -18.49 -61.17 15.37
CA MET A 53 -18.86 -60.07 14.50
C MET A 53 -20.02 -59.29 15.11
N ILE A 54 -20.39 -58.17 14.48
CA ILE A 54 -21.39 -57.18 14.91
C ILE A 54 -22.78 -57.79 15.24
N LYS A 55 -23.06 -59.04 14.86
CA LYS A 55 -24.25 -59.81 15.24
C LYS A 55 -23.85 -61.03 16.08
N TYR A 56 -24.08 -60.95 17.38
CA TYR A 56 -23.85 -62.07 18.29
C TYR A 56 -24.91 -62.11 19.40
N ILE A 57 -24.96 -63.24 20.10
CA ILE A 57 -25.97 -63.50 21.12
C ILE A 57 -25.35 -63.33 22.49
N PHE A 58 -26.01 -62.54 23.32
CA PHE A 58 -25.66 -62.36 24.71
C PHE A 58 -26.62 -63.18 25.58
N CYS A 59 -26.13 -64.21 26.25
CA CYS A 59 -26.93 -64.94 27.24
C CYS A 59 -27.07 -64.08 28.49
N ASP A 60 -28.29 -63.68 28.84
CA ASP A 60 -28.54 -62.76 29.97
C ASP A 60 -28.35 -63.46 31.31
N THR A 61 -28.71 -64.74 31.39
CA THR A 61 -28.57 -65.58 32.59
C THR A 61 -27.09 -65.85 32.93
N CYS A 62 -26.24 -66.09 31.92
CA CYS A 62 -24.82 -66.40 32.13
C CYS A 62 -23.88 -65.21 31.92
N LYS A 63 -24.37 -64.13 31.33
CA LYS A 63 -23.56 -62.99 30.84
C LYS A 63 -22.40 -63.39 29.92
N LEU A 64 -22.69 -64.30 28.98
CA LEU A 64 -21.72 -64.85 28.03
C LEU A 64 -22.06 -64.46 26.59
N ASN A 65 -21.02 -64.30 25.76
CA ASN A 65 -21.15 -63.99 24.35
C ASN A 65 -21.05 -65.27 23.50
N ILE A 66 -22.03 -65.50 22.63
CA ILE A 66 -22.15 -66.73 21.83
C ILE A 66 -22.30 -66.34 20.35
N CYS A 67 -21.56 -67.00 19.47
CA CYS A 67 -21.71 -66.79 18.04
C CYS A 67 -23.02 -67.41 17.53
N LEU A 68 -23.53 -66.92 16.41
CA LEU A 68 -24.80 -67.40 15.83
C LEU A 68 -24.77 -68.91 15.55
N GLN A 69 -23.61 -69.44 15.13
CA GLN A 69 -23.45 -70.86 14.82
C GLN A 69 -23.51 -71.76 16.07
N CYS A 70 -22.84 -71.37 17.16
CA CYS A 70 -22.88 -72.13 18.40
C CYS A 70 -24.27 -72.07 19.04
N PHE A 71 -24.94 -70.91 18.94
CA PHE A 71 -26.31 -70.77 19.42
C PHE A 71 -27.31 -71.58 18.58
N SER A 72 -27.23 -71.53 17.24
CA SER A 72 -28.11 -72.29 16.37
C SER A 72 -27.96 -73.81 16.53
N ASN A 73 -26.75 -74.26 16.87
CA ASN A 73 -26.47 -75.66 17.20
C ASN A 73 -26.90 -76.05 18.62
N GLY A 74 -27.45 -75.11 19.41
CA GLY A 74 -27.89 -75.36 20.78
C GLY A 74 -26.76 -75.76 21.73
N SER A 75 -25.55 -75.24 21.51
CA SER A 75 -24.35 -75.67 22.22
C SER A 75 -24.43 -75.35 23.71
N GLU A 76 -24.35 -76.37 24.56
CA GLU A 76 -24.29 -76.23 26.02
C GLU A 76 -22.87 -76.44 26.51
N PHE A 77 -22.37 -75.57 27.39
CA PHE A 77 -21.01 -75.66 27.91
C PHE A 77 -20.90 -74.98 29.28
N GLY A 78 -20.14 -75.59 30.19
CA GLY A 78 -20.04 -75.14 31.57
C GLY A 78 -21.42 -75.02 32.24
N ASN A 79 -21.75 -73.82 32.72
CA ASN A 79 -23.03 -73.51 33.36
C ASN A 79 -24.09 -72.94 32.38
N HIS A 80 -23.78 -72.82 31.09
CA HIS A 80 -24.70 -72.32 30.08
C HIS A 80 -25.59 -73.44 29.53
N LYS A 81 -26.90 -73.16 29.46
CA LYS A 81 -27.91 -74.04 28.87
C LYS A 81 -28.61 -73.35 27.70
N ASN A 82 -29.03 -74.14 26.72
CA ASN A 82 -29.64 -73.63 25.48
C ASN A 82 -31.03 -72.99 25.69
N ASN A 83 -31.61 -73.15 26.89
CA ASN A 83 -32.89 -72.58 27.29
C ASN A 83 -32.75 -71.28 28.11
N HIS A 84 -31.52 -70.76 28.28
CA HIS A 84 -31.32 -69.51 28.98
C HIS A 84 -31.84 -68.32 28.17
N ASP A 85 -32.33 -67.31 28.89
CA ASP A 85 -32.74 -66.05 28.30
C ASP A 85 -31.54 -65.40 27.60
N TYR A 86 -31.79 -64.89 26.39
CA TYR A 86 -30.76 -64.32 25.55
C TYR A 86 -31.24 -63.03 24.89
N ARG A 87 -30.29 -62.18 24.52
CA ARG A 87 -30.52 -60.97 23.73
C ARG A 87 -29.66 -61.04 22.47
N VAL A 88 -30.25 -60.68 21.34
CA VAL A 88 -29.51 -60.54 20.09
C VAL A 88 -28.98 -59.11 20.03
N LEU A 89 -27.66 -58.96 20.00
CA LEU A 89 -27.04 -57.65 19.85
C LEU A 89 -26.82 -57.36 18.36
N THR A 90 -27.40 -56.26 17.89
CA THR A 90 -27.30 -55.76 16.51
C THR A 90 -27.07 -54.26 16.52
N THR A 91 -26.36 -53.74 15.53
CA THR A 91 -26.15 -52.29 15.32
C THR A 91 -27.24 -51.63 14.47
N ASN A 92 -28.28 -52.38 14.09
CA ASN A 92 -29.37 -51.92 13.24
C ASN A 92 -30.47 -51.25 14.07
N PHE A 93 -30.11 -50.27 14.91
CA PHE A 93 -31.04 -49.45 15.69
C PHE A 93 -30.70 -47.97 15.53
N ILE A 94 -31.66 -47.09 15.80
CA ILE A 94 -31.48 -45.64 15.71
C ILE A 94 -30.76 -45.15 16.97
N LEU A 95 -29.64 -44.44 16.79
CA LEU A 95 -28.81 -43.98 17.91
C LEU A 95 -29.32 -42.66 18.52
N PHE A 96 -29.74 -41.71 17.69
CA PHE A 96 -30.18 -40.38 18.13
C PHE A 96 -31.70 -40.23 18.01
N GLU A 97 -32.34 -39.71 19.05
CA GLU A 97 -33.77 -39.38 19.00
C GLU A 97 -33.98 -38.26 17.97
N ASN A 98 -34.80 -38.53 16.95
CA ASN A 98 -35.03 -37.71 15.74
C ASN A 98 -34.03 -37.87 14.59
N SER A 99 -33.18 -38.90 14.57
CA SER A 99 -32.47 -39.31 13.35
C SER A 99 -33.13 -40.52 12.69
N ASP A 100 -32.98 -40.63 11.38
CA ASP A 100 -33.28 -41.82 10.59
C ASP A 100 -31.99 -42.63 10.29
N TRP A 101 -30.90 -42.29 10.98
CA TRP A 101 -29.59 -42.92 10.87
C TRP A 101 -29.48 -44.08 11.85
N THR A 102 -29.04 -45.23 11.34
CA THR A 102 -28.74 -46.40 12.15
C THR A 102 -27.37 -46.27 12.80
N ALA A 103 -27.17 -46.89 13.97
CA ALA A 103 -25.88 -46.90 14.66
C ALA A 103 -24.75 -47.50 13.77
N GLU A 104 -25.08 -48.38 12.83
CA GLU A 104 -24.16 -48.87 11.80
C GLU A 104 -23.74 -47.76 10.82
N GLU A 105 -24.68 -46.92 10.36
CA GLU A 105 -24.39 -45.76 9.51
C GLU A 105 -23.58 -44.69 10.27
N GLU A 106 -23.88 -44.45 11.55
CA GLU A 106 -23.13 -43.51 12.40
C GLU A 106 -21.68 -43.96 12.59
N LEU A 107 -21.46 -45.25 12.88
CA LEU A 107 -20.10 -45.81 12.99
C LEU A 107 -19.35 -45.67 11.67
N ARG A 108 -20.01 -46.02 10.56
CA ARG A 108 -19.43 -45.90 9.23
C ARG A 108 -19.06 -44.45 8.90
N LEU A 109 -19.86 -43.48 9.33
CA LEU A 109 -19.62 -42.06 9.08
C LEU A 109 -18.33 -41.60 9.77
N LEU A 110 -18.19 -41.96 11.04
CA LEU A 110 -17.00 -41.64 11.83
C LEU A 110 -15.75 -42.35 11.31
N ASP A 111 -15.86 -43.61 10.91
CA ASP A 111 -14.76 -44.37 10.32
C ASP A 111 -14.32 -43.77 8.97
N SER A 112 -15.26 -43.45 8.08
CA SER A 112 -14.97 -42.81 6.79
C SER A 112 -14.37 -41.42 6.96
N LEU A 113 -14.83 -40.64 7.94
CA LEU A 113 -14.26 -39.33 8.25
C LEU A 113 -12.83 -39.44 8.79
N MET A 114 -12.58 -40.41 9.68
CA MET A 114 -11.24 -40.69 10.20
C MET A 114 -10.27 -41.15 9.10
N LEU A 115 -10.75 -41.90 8.11
CA LEU A 115 -9.91 -42.45 7.04
C LEU A 115 -9.61 -41.42 5.94
N TYR A 116 -10.63 -40.73 5.43
CA TYR A 116 -10.51 -39.89 4.24
C TYR A 116 -10.37 -38.40 4.52
N GLY A 117 -10.96 -37.90 5.61
CA GLY A 117 -10.99 -36.46 5.94
C GLY A 117 -11.65 -35.56 4.88
N ASN A 118 -12.35 -36.12 3.89
CA ASN A 118 -12.95 -35.40 2.77
C ASN A 118 -14.40 -35.87 2.51
N TRP A 119 -15.36 -34.94 2.62
CA TRP A 119 -16.80 -35.17 2.46
C TRP A 119 -17.19 -35.82 1.14
N SER A 120 -16.49 -35.51 0.05
CA SER A 120 -16.78 -36.09 -1.27
C SER A 120 -16.47 -37.58 -1.35
N LEU A 121 -15.44 -38.04 -0.62
CA LEU A 121 -15.09 -39.46 -0.53
C LEU A 121 -15.97 -40.18 0.47
N VAL A 122 -16.30 -39.54 1.59
CA VAL A 122 -17.24 -40.06 2.59
C VAL A 122 -18.60 -40.33 1.97
N ALA A 123 -19.10 -39.45 1.09
CA ALA A 123 -20.39 -39.64 0.42
C ALA A 123 -20.45 -40.90 -0.47
N LEU A 124 -19.31 -41.42 -0.96
CA LEU A 124 -19.28 -42.66 -1.74
C LEU A 124 -19.58 -43.90 -0.89
N ASP A 125 -19.32 -43.84 0.42
CA ASP A 125 -19.62 -44.92 1.35
C ASP A 125 -21.12 -45.01 1.70
N PHE A 126 -21.89 -43.96 1.38
CA PHE A 126 -23.33 -43.85 1.67
C PHE A 126 -24.14 -43.72 0.38
N PRO A 127 -24.48 -44.83 -0.30
CA PRO A 127 -25.23 -44.78 -1.55
C PRO A 127 -26.65 -44.23 -1.42
N ASN A 128 -27.20 -44.24 -0.19
CA ASN A 128 -28.58 -43.83 0.09
C ASN A 128 -28.68 -42.40 0.65
N ARG A 129 -27.56 -41.66 0.80
CA ARG A 129 -27.52 -40.33 1.42
C ARG A 129 -26.83 -39.33 0.50
N THR A 130 -27.28 -38.09 0.53
CA THR A 130 -26.62 -37.01 -0.21
C THR A 130 -25.49 -36.38 0.60
N LEU A 131 -24.51 -35.76 -0.06
CA LEU A 131 -23.39 -35.10 0.61
C LEU A 131 -23.86 -34.04 1.61
N ASN A 132 -24.89 -33.27 1.28
CA ASN A 132 -25.42 -32.22 2.14
C ASN A 132 -26.06 -32.82 3.39
N GLU A 133 -26.87 -33.87 3.26
CA GLU A 133 -27.48 -34.57 4.41
C GLU A 133 -26.43 -35.12 5.36
N ILE A 134 -25.36 -35.74 4.84
CA ILE A 134 -24.25 -36.27 5.65
C ILE A 134 -23.56 -35.17 6.43
N LYS A 135 -23.33 -34.02 5.79
CA LYS A 135 -22.66 -32.87 6.39
C LYS A 135 -23.52 -32.22 7.46
N GLU A 136 -24.79 -31.95 7.16
CA GLU A 136 -25.75 -31.36 8.10
C GLU A 136 -25.97 -32.27 9.31
N HIS A 137 -26.05 -33.58 9.09
CA HIS A 137 -26.16 -34.57 10.17
C HIS A 137 -24.94 -34.55 11.09
N TYR A 138 -23.73 -34.53 10.53
CA TYR A 138 -22.50 -34.42 11.33
C TYR A 138 -22.43 -33.10 12.11
N GLU A 139 -22.73 -31.97 11.45
CA GLU A 139 -22.75 -30.65 12.09
C GLU A 139 -23.73 -30.61 13.26
N TYR A 140 -24.96 -31.10 13.07
CA TYR A 140 -26.01 -31.03 14.09
C TYR A 140 -25.77 -31.95 15.28
N PHE A 141 -25.49 -33.25 15.07
CA PHE A 141 -25.39 -34.21 16.17
C PHE A 141 -24.01 -34.23 16.83
N TYR A 142 -22.93 -34.01 16.07
CA TYR A 142 -21.56 -34.13 16.56
C TYR A 142 -20.92 -32.78 16.89
N LEU A 143 -21.00 -31.77 16.01
CA LEU A 143 -20.35 -30.48 16.25
C LEU A 143 -21.16 -29.57 17.18
N ASP A 144 -22.47 -29.49 16.99
CA ASP A 144 -23.37 -28.67 17.81
C ASP A 144 -23.82 -29.39 19.11
N ARG A 145 -23.35 -30.64 19.33
CA ARG A 145 -23.61 -31.50 20.51
C ARG A 145 -25.07 -31.91 20.75
N ASN A 146 -25.93 -31.89 19.73
CA ASN A 146 -27.33 -32.28 19.91
C ASN A 146 -27.52 -33.79 20.10
N GLY A 147 -26.49 -34.61 19.84
CA GLY A 147 -26.53 -36.06 20.07
C GLY A 147 -26.16 -36.50 21.48
N SER A 148 -25.24 -35.81 22.16
CA SER A 148 -24.91 -36.05 23.56
C SER A 148 -24.20 -34.83 24.18
N PRO A 149 -24.59 -34.40 25.39
CA PRO A 149 -23.97 -33.25 26.07
C PRO A 149 -22.50 -33.51 26.47
N ASP A 150 -22.09 -34.77 26.58
CA ASP A 150 -20.74 -35.18 26.97
C ASP A 150 -19.71 -35.15 25.82
N MET A 151 -20.13 -34.81 24.60
CA MET A 151 -19.23 -34.70 23.45
C MET A 151 -18.29 -33.47 23.58
N PRO A 152 -17.00 -33.60 23.21
CA PRO A 152 -16.06 -32.49 23.22
C PRO A 152 -16.51 -31.45 22.19
N GLY A 153 -16.87 -30.25 22.64
CA GLY A 153 -17.31 -29.21 21.71
C GLY A 153 -16.17 -28.37 21.22
N TYR A 154 -16.38 -27.90 20.01
CA TYR A 154 -15.61 -26.84 19.41
C TYR A 154 -16.21 -25.50 19.84
N ASP A 155 -15.49 -24.75 20.67
CA ASP A 155 -15.80 -23.34 20.84
C ASP A 155 -15.48 -22.67 19.50
N LYS A 156 -16.52 -22.31 18.73
CA LYS A 156 -16.35 -21.46 17.54
C LYS A 156 -15.71 -20.17 18.04
N GLU A 157 -14.39 -20.03 17.86
CA GLU A 157 -13.75 -18.73 18.04
C GLU A 157 -14.55 -17.75 17.18
N PRO A 158 -14.90 -16.56 17.70
CA PRO A 158 -15.60 -15.58 16.90
C PRO A 158 -14.77 -15.34 15.64
N GLU A 159 -15.29 -15.74 14.49
CA GLU A 159 -14.73 -15.39 13.19
C GLU A 159 -14.77 -13.87 13.10
N PHE A 160 -13.70 -13.23 13.54
CA PHE A 160 -13.46 -11.86 13.17
C PHE A 160 -13.26 -11.92 11.67
N PRO A 161 -14.13 -11.30 10.84
CA PRO A 161 -13.87 -11.25 9.42
C PRO A 161 -12.48 -10.66 9.26
N GLU A 162 -11.58 -11.39 8.59
CA GLU A 162 -10.28 -10.83 8.24
C GLU A 162 -10.56 -9.61 7.36
N ILE A 163 -10.55 -8.44 7.98
CA ILE A 163 -10.70 -7.19 7.26
C ILE A 163 -9.45 -7.09 6.41
N ILE A 164 -9.60 -7.39 5.12
CA ILE A 164 -8.53 -7.22 4.13
C ILE A 164 -8.14 -5.75 4.21
N VAL A 165 -6.98 -5.47 4.81
CA VAL A 165 -6.42 -4.13 4.83
C VAL A 165 -5.83 -3.91 3.44
N PRO A 166 -6.43 -3.04 2.60
CA PRO A 166 -5.96 -2.85 1.24
C PRO A 166 -4.51 -2.38 1.28
N TYR A 167 -3.61 -3.23 0.79
CA TYR A 167 -2.19 -2.94 0.72
C TYR A 167 -1.90 -2.16 -0.56
N ARG A 168 -1.31 -0.96 -0.42
CA ARG A 168 -0.78 -0.22 -1.55
C ARG A 168 0.61 -0.75 -1.91
N PHE A 169 0.66 -1.66 -2.88
CA PHE A 169 1.90 -2.21 -3.42
C PHE A 169 2.79 -1.10 -4.00
N HIS A 170 4.03 -1.00 -3.53
CA HIS A 170 4.97 0.01 -3.97
C HIS A 170 5.87 -0.53 -5.10
N LEU A 171 5.41 -0.36 -6.35
CA LEU A 171 6.10 -0.85 -7.56
C LEU A 171 7.53 -0.30 -7.71
N THR A 172 7.83 0.89 -7.18
CA THR A 172 9.08 1.62 -7.46
C THR A 172 10.20 1.37 -6.43
N ASN A 173 10.01 0.46 -5.46
CA ASN A 173 11.08 0.13 -4.49
C ASN A 173 12.17 -0.77 -5.09
N PHE A 174 11.87 -1.45 -6.19
CA PHE A 174 12.75 -2.41 -6.85
C PHE A 174 13.45 -1.86 -8.09
N GLU A 175 13.18 -0.60 -8.46
CA GLU A 175 13.83 0.03 -9.60
C GLU A 175 15.18 0.62 -9.17
N ASP A 176 16.21 0.32 -9.94
CA ASP A 176 17.52 0.94 -9.74
C ASP A 176 17.40 2.47 -9.85
N PRO A 177 18.08 3.22 -8.97
CA PRO A 177 18.06 4.66 -9.03
C PRO A 177 18.65 5.17 -10.37
N PRO A 178 18.20 6.34 -10.85
CA PRO A 178 18.72 6.94 -12.08
C PRO A 178 20.25 7.08 -12.05
N ARG A 179 20.89 6.87 -13.20
CA ARG A 179 22.34 7.04 -13.35
C ARG A 179 22.70 8.52 -13.31
N TYR A 180 23.10 8.97 -12.13
CA TYR A 180 23.61 10.32 -11.91
C TYR A 180 25.10 10.39 -12.26
N ALA A 181 25.54 11.51 -12.85
CA ALA A 181 26.96 11.79 -13.00
C ALA A 181 27.61 12.03 -11.63
N SER A 182 28.85 11.58 -11.43
CA SER A 182 29.54 11.56 -10.12
C SER A 182 29.65 12.91 -9.42
N ASN A 183 29.62 14.01 -10.18
CA ASN A 183 29.68 15.38 -9.68
C ASN A 183 28.31 15.98 -9.30
N THR A 184 27.22 15.24 -9.45
CA THR A 184 25.87 15.74 -9.16
C THR A 184 25.42 15.43 -7.74
N ILE A 185 24.56 16.28 -7.20
CA ILE A 185 23.92 16.10 -5.89
C ILE A 185 23.14 14.78 -5.82
N GLY A 186 22.59 14.33 -6.97
CA GLY A 186 21.93 13.04 -7.09
C GLY A 186 22.86 11.88 -6.74
N TYR A 187 24.08 11.88 -7.26
CA TYR A 187 25.09 10.87 -6.94
C TYR A 187 25.47 10.86 -5.45
N GLN A 188 25.74 12.04 -4.88
CA GLN A 188 26.02 12.18 -3.45
C GLN A 188 24.88 11.67 -2.56
N SER A 189 23.63 11.82 -3.01
CA SER A 189 22.46 11.36 -2.26
C SER A 189 22.29 9.83 -2.23
N LEU A 190 22.95 9.12 -3.14
CA LEU A 190 22.98 7.65 -3.20
C LEU A 190 24.09 7.03 -2.33
N ALA A 191 24.79 7.83 -1.52
CA ALA A 191 25.86 7.38 -0.63
C ALA A 191 26.96 6.56 -1.34
N GLY A 192 27.30 6.93 -2.58
CA GLY A 192 28.30 6.24 -3.40
C GLY A 192 27.81 4.94 -4.04
N TYR A 193 26.49 4.68 -4.07
CA TYR A 193 25.94 3.58 -4.86
C TYR A 193 26.04 3.88 -6.37
N ASN A 194 26.60 2.94 -7.11
CA ASN A 194 26.73 2.97 -8.56
C ASN A 194 25.68 2.06 -9.21
N PRO A 195 24.64 2.62 -9.85
CA PRO A 195 23.56 1.81 -10.43
C PRO A 195 23.99 0.97 -11.64
N ALA A 196 25.09 1.30 -12.32
CA ALA A 196 25.57 0.52 -13.46
C ALA A 196 26.29 -0.77 -13.01
N ARG A 197 26.92 -0.74 -11.84
CA ARG A 197 27.62 -1.89 -11.24
C ARG A 197 26.74 -2.65 -10.24
N GLY A 198 25.69 -2.01 -9.73
CA GLY A 198 24.87 -2.55 -8.65
C GLY A 198 25.60 -2.55 -7.30
N ASP A 199 26.56 -1.64 -7.09
CA ASP A 199 27.45 -1.68 -5.93
C ASP A 199 27.86 -0.31 -5.38
N PHE A 200 28.28 -0.28 -4.12
CA PHE A 200 28.76 0.91 -3.42
C PHE A 200 30.26 1.14 -3.68
N GLU A 201 30.67 2.41 -3.71
CA GLU A 201 32.09 2.80 -3.68
C GLU A 201 32.73 2.45 -2.33
N ASN A 202 31.98 2.62 -1.25
CA ASN A 202 32.38 2.28 0.10
C ASN A 202 31.54 1.11 0.60
N GLU A 203 32.10 -0.10 0.48
CA GLU A 203 31.44 -1.31 0.95
C GLU A 203 31.45 -1.44 2.48
N TYR A 204 30.50 -2.21 3.00
CA TYR A 204 30.54 -2.66 4.39
C TYR A 204 31.74 -3.61 4.60
N ASP A 205 32.49 -3.37 5.68
CA ASP A 205 33.66 -4.15 6.07
C ASP A 205 34.72 -4.23 4.95
N LYS A 206 35.28 -3.08 4.55
CA LYS A 206 36.30 -2.95 3.49
C LYS A 206 37.60 -3.72 3.76
N ASN A 207 37.82 -4.14 5.00
CA ASN A 207 39.04 -4.79 5.46
C ASN A 207 38.86 -6.31 5.59
N ALA A 208 37.77 -6.88 5.06
CA ALA A 208 37.53 -8.33 5.19
C ALA A 208 38.64 -9.15 4.50
N GLU A 209 39.18 -8.61 3.41
CA GLU A 209 40.25 -9.19 2.60
C GLU A 209 41.58 -9.27 3.38
N ASP A 210 41.78 -8.45 4.41
CA ASP A 210 42.96 -8.50 5.28
C ASP A 210 43.07 -9.85 6.02
N LEU A 211 41.94 -10.55 6.22
CA LEU A 211 41.93 -11.90 6.80
C LEU A 211 42.64 -12.93 5.94
N LEU A 212 42.76 -12.68 4.63
CA LEU A 212 43.42 -13.59 3.70
C LEU A 212 44.93 -13.32 3.59
N SER A 213 45.40 -12.17 4.10
CA SER A 213 46.82 -11.79 4.07
C SER A 213 47.79 -12.79 4.74
N PRO A 214 47.44 -13.48 5.84
CA PRO A 214 48.35 -14.41 6.52
C PRO A 214 48.22 -15.85 5.99
N LEU A 215 47.52 -16.08 4.88
CA LEU A 215 47.43 -17.42 4.28
C LEU A 215 48.75 -17.77 3.58
N GLU A 216 49.33 -18.90 3.94
CA GLU A 216 50.61 -19.38 3.40
C GLU A 216 50.40 -20.71 2.66
N THR A 217 51.18 -20.97 1.61
CA THR A 217 51.21 -22.28 0.97
C THR A 217 51.92 -23.28 1.88
N LEU A 218 51.19 -24.31 2.31
CA LEU A 218 51.72 -25.36 3.18
C LEU A 218 52.23 -26.54 2.36
N ASP A 219 53.40 -27.06 2.70
CA ASP A 219 53.94 -28.29 2.10
C ASP A 219 53.29 -29.53 2.71
N SER A 220 52.93 -30.52 1.87
CA SER A 220 52.28 -31.76 2.29
C SER A 220 53.11 -32.61 3.26
N ASP A 221 54.43 -32.39 3.28
CA ASP A 221 55.38 -33.15 4.11
C ASP A 221 55.47 -32.62 5.55
N ASN A 222 54.76 -31.53 5.87
CA ASN A 222 54.75 -30.95 7.21
C ASN A 222 53.97 -31.86 8.19
N PRO A 223 54.55 -32.24 9.35
CA PRO A 223 53.88 -33.08 10.35
C PRO A 223 52.59 -32.49 10.93
N VAL A 224 52.38 -31.18 10.75
CA VAL A 224 51.23 -30.41 11.26
C VAL A 224 50.31 -29.95 10.10
N PHE A 225 50.52 -30.47 8.88
CA PHE A 225 49.85 -30.06 7.64
C PHE A 225 48.31 -30.03 7.75
N GLU A 226 47.71 -31.11 8.26
CA GLU A 226 46.25 -31.23 8.38
C GLU A 226 45.67 -30.14 9.28
N THR A 227 46.24 -29.97 10.49
CA THR A 227 45.77 -28.95 11.44
C THR A 227 46.00 -27.51 10.96
N LEU A 228 47.11 -27.21 10.27
CA LEU A 228 47.35 -25.90 9.69
C LEU A 228 46.39 -25.62 8.52
N THR A 229 46.10 -26.63 7.72
CA THR A 229 45.11 -26.55 6.63
C THR A 229 43.72 -26.28 7.20
N ASP A 230 43.32 -26.96 8.27
CA ASP A 230 42.04 -26.71 8.95
C ASP A 230 41.94 -25.29 9.52
N LEU A 231 43.03 -24.76 10.09
CA LEU A 231 43.09 -23.37 10.55
C LEU A 231 42.96 -22.37 9.40
N GLN A 232 43.66 -22.60 8.28
CA GLN A 232 43.52 -21.76 7.08
C GLN A 232 42.09 -21.85 6.50
N CYS A 233 41.48 -23.04 6.48
CA CYS A 233 40.09 -23.24 6.10
C CYS A 233 39.13 -22.45 7.02
N ALA A 234 39.37 -22.43 8.34
CA ALA A 234 38.58 -21.64 9.28
C ALA A 234 38.71 -20.12 9.05
N ILE A 235 39.90 -19.64 8.69
CA ILE A 235 40.14 -18.25 8.28
C ILE A 235 39.32 -17.90 7.02
N VAL A 236 39.37 -18.76 6.00
CA VAL A 236 38.60 -18.58 4.75
C VAL A 236 37.09 -18.65 5.02
N GLN A 237 36.63 -19.51 5.93
CA GLN A 237 35.23 -19.54 6.36
C GLN A 237 34.81 -18.23 7.04
N SER A 238 35.66 -17.67 7.91
CA SER A 238 35.43 -16.37 8.54
C SER A 238 35.31 -15.24 7.51
N TYR A 239 36.20 -15.23 6.51
CA TYR A 239 36.12 -14.31 5.36
C TYR A 239 34.80 -14.47 4.58
N ASN A 240 34.42 -15.70 4.24
CA ASN A 240 33.17 -15.98 3.55
C ASN A 240 31.93 -15.53 4.34
N ASN A 241 31.96 -15.65 5.68
CA ASN A 241 30.89 -15.16 6.54
C ASN A 241 30.76 -13.63 6.49
N ARG A 242 31.89 -12.90 6.46
CA ARG A 242 31.89 -11.45 6.27
C ARG A 242 31.35 -11.03 4.91
N LEU A 243 31.73 -11.73 3.83
CA LEU A 243 31.17 -11.51 2.50
C LEU A 243 29.66 -11.77 2.45
N LYS A 244 29.19 -12.84 3.10
CA LYS A 244 27.74 -13.12 3.21
C LYS A 244 27.00 -11.98 3.92
N GLU A 245 27.55 -11.45 5.01
CA GLU A 245 26.93 -10.31 5.71
C GLU A 245 26.96 -9.02 4.86
N ARG A 246 28.06 -8.78 4.14
CA ARG A 246 28.17 -7.67 3.18
C ARG A 246 27.09 -7.78 2.11
N GLN A 247 26.91 -8.96 1.51
CA GLN A 247 25.88 -9.21 0.52
C GLN A 247 24.47 -9.10 1.12
N ARG A 248 24.23 -9.65 2.31
CA ARG A 248 22.95 -9.55 3.02
C ARG A 248 22.52 -8.10 3.18
N ARG A 249 23.44 -7.22 3.59
CA ARG A 249 23.16 -5.79 3.75
C ARG A 249 22.84 -5.11 2.42
N LYS A 250 23.58 -5.41 1.35
CA LYS A 250 23.27 -4.90 -0.01
C LYS A 250 21.85 -5.30 -0.42
N THR A 251 21.50 -6.57 -0.23
CA THR A 251 20.16 -7.10 -0.54
C THR A 251 19.07 -6.40 0.25
N ILE A 252 19.23 -6.21 1.57
CA ILE A 252 18.26 -5.49 2.40
C ILE A 252 18.08 -4.03 1.93
N ILE A 253 19.19 -3.33 1.65
CA ILE A 253 19.14 -1.94 1.20
C ILE A 253 18.38 -1.82 -0.13
N ALA A 254 18.63 -2.72 -1.07
CA ALA A 254 17.95 -2.75 -2.36
C ALA A 254 16.46 -3.11 -2.21
N GLN A 255 16.15 -4.23 -1.56
CA GLN A 255 14.78 -4.77 -1.45
C GLN A 255 13.82 -3.84 -0.71
N HIS A 256 14.29 -3.11 0.30
CA HIS A 256 13.47 -2.15 1.05
C HIS A 256 13.45 -0.74 0.44
N GLY A 257 14.02 -0.56 -0.76
CA GLY A 257 14.06 0.73 -1.44
C GLY A 257 14.91 1.79 -0.72
N LEU A 258 15.87 1.36 0.13
CA LEU A 258 16.70 2.25 0.94
C LEU A 258 17.84 2.91 0.14
N LEU A 259 18.05 2.49 -1.12
CA LEU A 259 18.95 3.15 -2.07
C LEU A 259 18.60 4.64 -2.24
N VAL A 260 17.31 4.98 -2.21
CA VAL A 260 16.82 6.37 -2.27
C VAL A 260 16.09 6.72 -0.98
N LEU A 261 16.84 6.79 0.12
CA LEU A 261 16.31 7.00 1.47
C LEU A 261 15.29 8.14 1.58
N ARG A 262 15.47 9.25 0.85
CA ARG A 262 14.53 10.38 0.84
C ARG A 262 13.15 10.00 0.31
N LYS A 263 13.07 9.17 -0.73
CA LYS A 263 11.79 8.68 -1.27
C LYS A 263 11.11 7.77 -0.25
N THR A 264 11.87 6.88 0.38
CA THR A 264 11.34 5.98 1.43
C THR A 264 10.76 6.77 2.59
N ILE A 265 11.50 7.77 3.11
CA ILE A 265 11.01 8.64 4.19
C ILE A 265 9.78 9.44 3.73
N SER A 266 9.81 9.99 2.50
CA SER A 266 8.67 10.69 1.90
C SER A 266 7.40 9.84 1.86
N TRP A 267 7.55 8.54 1.58
CA TRP A 267 6.42 7.61 1.55
C TRP A 267 5.88 7.33 2.96
N LEU A 268 6.77 7.14 3.94
CA LEU A 268 6.40 6.87 5.33
C LEU A 268 5.60 8.00 5.98
N HIS A 269 5.71 9.24 5.49
CA HIS A 269 4.88 10.36 5.93
C HIS A 269 3.37 10.12 5.80
N ARG A 270 2.92 9.17 4.95
CA ARG A 270 1.50 8.75 4.93
C ARG A 270 1.01 8.30 6.31
N TYR A 271 1.90 7.69 7.10
CA TYR A 271 1.57 7.16 8.41
C TYR A 271 1.66 8.21 9.54
N ASP A 272 1.96 9.48 9.24
CA ASP A 272 2.10 10.54 10.24
C ASP A 272 0.83 10.73 11.09
N ALA A 273 -0.35 10.47 10.53
CA ALA A 273 -1.62 10.63 11.21
C ALA A 273 -1.82 9.65 12.40
N THR A 274 -1.14 8.50 12.41
CA THR A 274 -1.38 7.45 13.41
C THR A 274 -0.12 6.92 14.07
N ILE A 275 0.94 6.65 13.30
CA ILE A 275 2.18 6.07 13.81
C ILE A 275 3.16 7.18 14.20
N THR A 276 3.18 8.31 13.48
CA THR A 276 4.13 9.43 13.68
C THR A 276 5.59 9.09 13.34
N LYS A 277 6.33 10.12 12.91
CA LYS A 277 7.75 10.04 12.52
C LYS A 277 8.70 9.28 13.46
N PRO A 278 8.79 9.62 14.75
CA PRO A 278 9.76 8.96 15.63
C PRO A 278 9.49 7.47 15.85
N ILE A 279 8.26 7.01 15.60
CA ILE A 279 7.89 5.60 15.77
C ILE A 279 8.22 4.83 14.50
N TYR A 280 7.80 5.29 13.31
CA TYR A 280 8.13 4.54 12.09
C TYR A 280 9.63 4.54 11.78
N GLU A 281 10.39 5.56 12.18
CA GLU A 281 11.86 5.55 12.09
C GLU A 281 12.48 4.45 12.97
N LYS A 282 11.90 4.16 14.14
CA LYS A 282 12.30 3.01 14.96
C LYS A 282 11.88 1.70 14.31
N LEU A 283 10.68 1.66 13.71
CA LEU A 283 10.16 0.47 13.04
C LEU A 283 11.00 0.08 11.82
N MET A 284 11.61 1.04 11.11
CA MET A 284 12.52 0.76 9.99
C MET A 284 13.68 -0.19 10.37
N ARG A 285 14.04 -0.30 11.65
CA ARG A 285 15.03 -1.29 12.10
C ARG A 285 14.54 -2.71 11.81
N PHE A 286 13.25 -2.99 11.93
CA PHE A 286 12.71 -4.32 11.66
C PHE A 286 12.81 -4.75 10.19
N MET A 287 13.14 -3.86 9.26
CA MET A 287 13.42 -4.24 7.86
C MET A 287 14.55 -5.28 7.74
N HIS A 288 15.46 -5.38 8.71
CA HIS A 288 16.48 -6.43 8.68
C HIS A 288 15.98 -7.83 9.09
N LEU A 289 14.72 -7.95 9.55
CA LEU A 289 14.11 -9.20 10.04
C LEU A 289 13.00 -9.73 9.15
N CYS A 290 12.45 -8.93 8.24
CA CYS A 290 11.29 -9.32 7.46
C CYS A 290 11.32 -8.80 6.03
N ASP A 291 10.71 -9.57 5.13
CA ASP A 291 10.59 -9.22 3.72
C ASP A 291 9.88 -7.87 3.52
N PRO A 292 10.17 -7.14 2.43
CA PRO A 292 9.56 -5.83 2.16
C PRO A 292 8.03 -5.84 2.20
N THR A 293 7.42 -6.91 1.70
CA THR A 293 5.96 -7.11 1.70
C THR A 293 5.41 -7.27 3.11
N LYS A 294 6.01 -8.15 3.92
CA LYS A 294 5.64 -8.37 5.33
C LYS A 294 5.81 -7.11 6.16
N PHE A 295 6.92 -6.39 5.98
CA PHE A 295 7.14 -5.10 6.65
C PHE A 295 6.06 -4.08 6.27
N ALA A 296 5.71 -4.00 4.99
CA ALA A 296 4.67 -3.08 4.53
C ALA A 296 3.28 -3.46 5.07
N MET A 297 2.94 -4.76 5.12
CA MET A 297 1.72 -5.25 5.75
C MET A 297 1.66 -4.88 7.24
N LEU A 298 2.78 -5.03 7.97
CA LEU A 298 2.88 -4.60 9.37
C LEU A 298 2.59 -3.10 9.51
N MET A 299 3.19 -2.28 8.66
CA MET A 299 3.00 -0.82 8.69
C MET A 299 1.55 -0.42 8.39
N GLU A 300 0.92 -1.02 7.37
CA GLU A 300 -0.49 -0.77 7.04
C GLU A 300 -1.43 -1.27 8.14
N GLY A 301 -1.15 -2.44 8.73
CA GLY A 301 -1.91 -2.98 9.86
C GLY A 301 -1.84 -2.07 11.09
N LEU A 302 -0.65 -1.59 11.45
CA LEU A 302 -0.46 -0.61 12.53
C LEU A 302 -1.15 0.72 12.23
N HIS A 303 -1.07 1.18 10.99
CA HIS A 303 -1.74 2.41 10.57
C HIS A 303 -3.25 2.28 10.74
N ARG A 304 -3.84 1.19 10.24
CA ARG A 304 -5.26 0.88 10.36
C ARG A 304 -5.72 0.76 11.81
N ALA A 305 -4.96 0.06 12.65
CA ALA A 305 -5.25 -0.03 14.07
C ALA A 305 -5.27 1.36 14.74
N GLY A 306 -4.36 2.25 14.34
CA GLY A 306 -4.35 3.64 14.77
C GLY A 306 -5.57 4.44 14.28
N GLU A 307 -5.97 4.30 13.01
CA GLU A 307 -7.18 4.95 12.49
C GLU A 307 -8.44 4.52 13.26
N LEU A 308 -8.55 3.23 13.55
CA LEU A 308 -9.66 2.68 14.34
C LEU A 308 -9.67 3.24 15.76
N LYS A 309 -8.51 3.33 16.42
CA LYS A 309 -8.40 3.97 17.74
C LYS A 309 -8.85 5.44 17.72
N ILE A 310 -8.41 6.20 16.72
CA ILE A 310 -8.84 7.60 16.53
C ILE A 310 -10.35 7.68 16.29
N ARG A 311 -10.90 6.79 15.46
CA ARG A 311 -12.34 6.73 15.18
C ARG A 311 -13.15 6.40 16.43
N ILE A 312 -12.72 5.41 17.21
CA ILE A 312 -13.35 5.02 18.47
C ILE A 312 -13.34 6.20 19.45
N GLN A 313 -12.18 6.84 19.66
CA GLN A 313 -12.08 8.01 20.52
C GLN A 313 -13.00 9.15 20.06
N ARG A 314 -13.07 9.42 18.75
CA ARG A 314 -13.98 10.42 18.18
C ARG A 314 -15.45 10.08 18.48
N LEU A 315 -15.86 8.84 18.28
CA LEU A 315 -17.23 8.40 18.57
C LEU A 315 -17.54 8.50 20.07
N MET A 316 -16.59 8.16 20.94
CA MET A 316 -16.74 8.34 22.39
C MET A 316 -16.91 9.81 22.77
N LEU A 317 -16.16 10.73 22.14
CA LEU A 317 -16.31 12.17 22.37
C LEU A 317 -17.69 12.68 21.92
N LEU A 318 -18.17 12.25 20.75
CA LEU A 318 -19.50 12.62 20.26
C LEU A 318 -20.60 12.11 21.20
N ARG A 319 -20.50 10.86 21.67
CA ARG A 319 -21.44 10.32 22.66
C ARG A 319 -21.42 11.09 23.97
N LYS A 320 -20.24 11.48 24.47
CA LYS A 320 -20.11 12.33 25.67
C LYS A 320 -20.75 13.72 25.50
N ALA A 321 -20.77 14.24 24.27
CA ALA A 321 -21.43 15.49 23.93
C ALA A 321 -22.96 15.34 23.74
N GLY A 322 -23.52 14.14 23.96
CA GLY A 322 -24.95 13.86 23.81
C GLY A 322 -25.40 13.59 22.37
N ILE A 323 -24.48 13.44 21.42
CA ILE A 323 -24.80 13.22 20.01
C ILE A 323 -25.03 11.73 19.77
N THR A 324 -26.20 11.39 19.23
CA THR A 324 -26.63 10.00 19.05
C THR A 324 -26.55 9.55 17.59
N THR A 325 -26.55 10.48 16.62
CA THR A 325 -26.50 10.15 15.19
C THR A 325 -25.18 10.56 14.51
N LEU A 326 -24.80 9.85 13.45
CA LEU A 326 -23.60 10.17 12.67
C LEU A 326 -23.74 11.48 11.89
N ALA A 327 -24.94 11.83 11.44
CA ALA A 327 -25.20 13.08 10.71
C ALA A 327 -25.00 14.30 11.61
N GLU A 328 -25.56 14.27 12.83
CA GLU A 328 -25.31 15.29 13.85
C GLU A 328 -23.83 15.35 14.23
N GLY A 329 -23.16 14.19 14.31
CA GLY A 329 -21.72 14.12 14.57
C GLY A 329 -20.89 14.86 13.52
N ARG A 330 -21.21 14.69 12.23
CA ARG A 330 -20.55 15.42 11.13
C ARG A 330 -20.79 16.94 11.25
N MET A 331 -22.03 17.35 11.54
CA MET A 331 -22.39 18.76 11.71
C MET A 331 -21.67 19.38 12.91
N TYR A 332 -21.66 18.69 14.05
CA TYR A 332 -20.98 19.13 15.27
C TYR A 332 -19.48 19.34 15.05
N LEU A 333 -18.80 18.37 14.43
CA LEU A 333 -17.37 18.49 14.14
C LEU A 333 -17.06 19.66 13.19
N LYS A 334 -17.91 19.90 12.19
CA LYS A 334 -17.78 21.04 11.27
C LYS A 334 -17.96 22.38 12.01
N LEU A 335 -18.98 22.49 12.86
CA LEU A 335 -19.22 23.69 13.66
C LEU A 335 -18.10 23.92 14.69
N GLN A 336 -17.60 22.86 15.32
CA GLN A 336 -16.46 22.92 16.23
C GLN A 336 -15.20 23.45 15.53
N GLN A 337 -14.90 22.95 14.33
CA GLN A 337 -13.76 23.43 13.53
C GLN A 337 -13.90 24.91 13.18
N ILE A 338 -15.09 25.34 12.72
CA ILE A 338 -15.37 26.75 12.43
C ILE A 338 -15.17 27.61 13.68
N HIS A 339 -15.69 27.16 14.83
CA HIS A 339 -15.54 27.87 16.10
C HIS A 339 -14.07 27.99 16.52
N GLU A 340 -13.29 26.92 16.42
CA GLU A 340 -11.86 26.91 16.72
C GLU A 340 -11.08 27.86 15.80
N ASP A 341 -11.38 27.87 14.51
CA ASP A 341 -10.71 28.75 13.56
C ASP A 341 -11.07 30.23 13.80
N LYS A 342 -12.33 30.54 14.12
CA LYS A 342 -12.73 31.88 14.58
C LYS A 342 -12.01 32.27 15.88
N LYS A 343 -11.86 31.34 16.82
CA LYS A 343 -11.11 31.57 18.08
C LYS A 343 -9.62 31.82 17.82
N LYS A 344 -8.98 31.09 16.89
CA LYS A 344 -7.60 31.34 16.45
C LYS A 344 -7.46 32.73 15.80
N GLN A 345 -8.38 33.09 14.90
CA GLN A 345 -8.43 34.41 14.28
C GLN A 345 -8.58 35.53 15.33
N LEU A 346 -9.45 35.33 16.33
CA LEU A 346 -9.64 36.28 17.41
C LEU A 346 -8.39 36.42 18.29
N LYS A 347 -7.69 35.32 18.60
CA LYS A 347 -6.41 35.36 19.32
C LYS A 347 -5.36 36.15 18.54
N LEU A 348 -5.23 35.91 17.23
CA LEU A 348 -4.32 36.66 16.35
C LEU A 348 -4.68 38.15 16.33
N PHE A 349 -5.97 38.46 16.21
CA PHE A 349 -6.48 39.84 16.25
C PHE A 349 -6.15 40.53 17.58
N ARG A 350 -6.40 39.87 18.72
CA ARG A 350 -6.10 40.41 20.07
C ARG A 350 -4.60 40.51 20.36
N SER A 351 -3.77 39.66 19.75
CA SER A 351 -2.32 39.71 19.90
C SER A 351 -1.66 40.84 19.09
N ASN A 352 -2.41 41.47 18.17
CA ASN A 352 -1.90 42.57 17.38
C ASN A 352 -1.79 43.84 18.28
N PRO A 353 -0.58 44.42 18.43
CA PRO A 353 -0.34 45.57 19.30
C PRO A 353 -1.21 46.80 18.98
N GLN A 354 -1.66 46.94 17.73
CA GLN A 354 -2.50 48.06 17.28
C GLN A 354 -3.89 48.07 17.92
N PHE A 355 -4.40 46.92 18.38
CA PHE A 355 -5.72 46.79 18.99
C PHE A 355 -5.67 46.57 20.51
N ASN A 356 -4.49 46.67 21.12
CA ASN A 356 -4.32 46.53 22.56
C ASN A 356 -4.55 47.88 23.26
N TRP A 357 -5.81 48.13 23.64
CA TRP A 357 -6.26 49.40 24.25
C TRP A 357 -5.48 49.81 25.51
N LYS A 358 -4.77 48.88 26.18
CA LYS A 358 -3.91 49.18 27.35
C LYS A 358 -2.63 49.94 26.97
N ILE A 359 -2.18 49.87 25.72
CA ILE A 359 -1.01 50.61 25.19
C ILE A 359 -1.44 51.97 24.61
N SER A 360 -2.72 52.12 24.26
CA SER A 360 -3.27 53.28 23.53
C SER A 360 -3.67 54.47 24.40
N LYS A 361 -3.32 54.51 25.70
CA LYS A 361 -3.65 55.65 26.56
C LYS A 361 -2.70 56.85 26.40
N ASN A 362 -1.52 56.67 25.79
CA ASN A 362 -0.50 57.73 25.72
C ASN A 362 -0.11 58.13 24.28
N ALA A 363 -0.87 57.75 23.26
CA ALA A 363 -0.60 58.16 21.89
C ALA A 363 -1.69 59.10 21.39
N THR A 364 -1.32 60.38 21.21
CA THR A 364 -2.09 61.35 20.43
C THR A 364 -2.39 60.77 19.05
N LEU A 365 -3.67 60.69 18.71
CA LEU A 365 -4.16 60.14 17.44
C LEU A 365 -3.83 61.09 16.29
N GLU A 366 -2.80 60.77 15.49
CA GLU A 366 -2.66 61.34 14.14
C GLU A 366 -3.65 60.65 13.19
N LEU A 367 -4.54 61.45 12.58
CA LEU A 367 -5.69 61.07 11.76
C LEU A 367 -5.39 60.63 10.31
N PHE A 368 -4.19 60.14 10.01
CA PHE A 368 -3.85 59.67 8.65
C PHE A 368 -3.19 58.29 8.67
N PRO A 369 -3.65 57.33 7.84
CA PRO A 369 -3.03 56.01 7.78
C PRO A 369 -1.73 56.11 6.99
N LYS A 370 -0.61 56.38 7.68
CA LYS A 370 0.71 56.10 7.12
C LYS A 370 0.89 54.58 7.13
N PHE A 371 0.82 53.96 5.96
CA PHE A 371 1.24 52.59 5.74
C PHE A 371 2.68 52.41 6.26
N THR A 372 2.83 51.82 7.44
CA THR A 372 4.15 51.45 7.97
C THR A 372 4.60 50.19 7.26
N LYS A 373 5.47 50.36 6.26
CA LYS A 373 6.26 49.27 5.69
C LYS A 373 7.01 48.59 6.84
N ARG A 374 6.74 47.30 7.08
CA ARG A 374 7.50 46.47 8.01
C ARG A 374 8.98 46.52 7.62
N ARG A 375 9.80 47.22 8.42
CA ARG A 375 11.26 47.09 8.40
C ARG A 375 11.63 45.89 9.26
N THR A 376 11.87 44.76 8.62
CA THR A 376 12.78 43.73 9.13
C THR A 376 14.02 43.75 8.25
N SER A 377 14.83 44.81 8.38
CA SER A 377 16.18 44.83 7.81
C SER A 377 17.15 44.37 8.89
N PHE A 378 17.79 43.22 8.67
CA PHE A 378 18.95 42.80 9.44
C PHE A 378 20.06 43.85 9.33
N ALA A 379 20.87 44.01 10.38
CA ALA A 379 22.00 44.93 10.36
C ALA A 379 22.93 44.67 9.16
N PRO A 380 23.44 45.72 8.51
CA PRO A 380 24.36 45.61 7.38
C PRO A 380 25.61 44.80 7.76
N LEU A 381 26.13 44.02 6.81
CA LEU A 381 27.39 43.30 7.03
C LEU A 381 28.54 44.32 7.08
N ASP A 382 29.41 44.23 8.09
CA ASP A 382 30.66 44.99 8.09
C ASP A 382 31.65 44.29 7.14
N ILE A 383 32.18 45.05 6.18
CA ILE A 383 32.96 44.53 5.05
C ILE A 383 34.40 45.06 5.07
N VAL A 384 34.70 46.03 5.95
CA VAL A 384 36.02 46.65 6.03
C VAL A 384 37.07 45.60 6.42
N GLY A 385 38.08 45.39 5.56
CA GLY A 385 39.17 44.43 5.78
C GLY A 385 38.96 43.03 5.18
N MET A 386 37.85 42.77 4.47
CA MET A 386 37.63 41.48 3.80
C MET A 386 38.37 41.35 2.44
N PRO A 387 38.78 40.14 2.02
CA PRO A 387 39.45 39.92 0.74
C PRO A 387 38.61 40.42 -0.45
N GLY A 388 39.20 41.26 -1.30
CA GLY A 388 38.53 41.86 -2.46
C GLY A 388 37.83 43.20 -2.20
N TYR A 389 37.84 43.72 -0.96
CA TYR A 389 37.24 45.01 -0.60
C TYR A 389 37.85 46.20 -1.37
N GLU A 390 39.16 46.19 -1.58
CA GLU A 390 39.90 47.26 -2.27
C GLU A 390 39.52 47.39 -3.75
N LYS A 391 38.97 46.33 -4.36
CA LYS A 391 38.59 46.28 -5.78
C LYS A 391 37.13 46.71 -6.04
N LEU A 392 36.37 47.03 -4.99
CA LEU A 392 34.98 47.47 -5.09
C LEU A 392 34.89 49.01 -5.11
N THR A 393 33.98 49.52 -5.93
CA THR A 393 33.53 50.93 -5.88
C THR A 393 32.64 51.19 -4.65
N ASP A 394 32.48 52.45 -4.24
CA ASP A 394 31.70 52.80 -3.04
C ASP A 394 30.24 52.31 -3.11
N LYS A 395 29.62 52.37 -4.30
CA LYS A 395 28.27 51.81 -4.54
C LYS A 395 28.22 50.28 -4.43
N GLU A 396 29.27 49.59 -4.84
CA GLU A 396 29.36 48.13 -4.74
C GLU A 396 29.61 47.67 -3.30
N ARG A 397 30.35 48.46 -2.52
CA ARG A 397 30.55 48.25 -1.07
C ARG A 397 29.21 48.33 -0.32
N ASP A 398 28.41 49.35 -0.61
CA ASP A 398 27.07 49.53 -0.03
C ASP A 398 26.11 48.38 -0.41
N MET A 399 26.17 47.92 -1.66
CA MET A 399 25.38 46.79 -2.13
C MET A 399 25.79 45.48 -1.44
N CYS A 400 27.09 45.20 -1.34
CA CYS A 400 27.61 44.03 -0.63
C CYS A 400 27.20 44.05 0.85
N SER A 401 27.26 45.22 1.50
CA SER A 401 26.91 45.39 2.91
C SER A 401 25.41 45.18 3.16
N THR A 402 24.57 45.73 2.28
CA THR A 402 23.11 45.64 2.35
C THR A 402 22.57 44.25 1.99
N VAL A 403 23.19 43.56 1.03
CA VAL A 403 22.78 42.22 0.58
C VAL A 403 23.49 41.10 1.37
N ARG A 404 24.47 41.47 2.21
CA ARG A 404 25.31 40.55 2.99
C ARG A 404 26.00 39.55 2.08
N LEU A 405 26.78 40.07 1.13
CA LEU A 405 27.64 39.32 0.22
C LEU A 405 29.10 39.69 0.53
N VAL A 406 29.98 38.69 0.52
CA VAL A 406 31.42 38.89 0.71
C VAL A 406 32.01 39.48 -0.59
N PRO A 407 32.91 40.49 -0.54
CA PRO A 407 33.48 41.16 -1.72
C PRO A 407 34.05 40.23 -2.78
N ALA A 408 34.87 39.25 -2.39
CA ALA A 408 35.43 38.27 -3.32
C ALA A 408 34.33 37.51 -4.08
N THR A 409 33.32 37.02 -3.37
CA THR A 409 32.18 36.31 -3.97
C THR A 409 31.34 37.24 -4.85
N TYR A 410 31.15 38.50 -4.47
CA TYR A 410 30.45 39.47 -5.30
C TYR A 410 31.14 39.68 -6.65
N LEU A 411 32.48 39.80 -6.67
CA LEU A 411 33.25 39.99 -7.90
C LEU A 411 33.13 38.79 -8.84
N GLU A 412 33.19 37.57 -8.31
CA GLU A 412 32.98 36.34 -9.09
C GLU A 412 31.57 36.30 -9.71
N LEU A 413 30.53 36.57 -8.90
CA LEU A 413 29.14 36.57 -9.34
C LEU A 413 28.86 37.67 -10.38
N LYS A 414 29.46 38.85 -10.22
CA LYS A 414 29.42 39.95 -11.19
C LYS A 414 30.04 39.50 -12.52
N GLN A 415 31.21 38.86 -12.48
CA GLN A 415 31.93 38.42 -13.67
C GLN A 415 31.12 37.37 -14.46
N VAL A 416 30.48 36.43 -13.77
CA VAL A 416 29.61 35.42 -14.41
C VAL A 416 28.44 36.06 -15.15
N LEU A 417 27.77 37.05 -14.57
CA LEU A 417 26.65 37.73 -15.24
C LEU A 417 27.09 38.61 -16.41
N ILE A 418 28.25 39.25 -16.32
CA ILE A 418 28.80 40.06 -17.42
C ILE A 418 29.17 39.16 -18.61
N ILE A 419 29.79 38.00 -18.36
CA ILE A 419 30.13 37.02 -19.40
C ILE A 419 28.86 36.50 -20.10
N GLU A 420 27.78 36.27 -19.37
CA GLU A 420 26.52 35.83 -19.97
C GLU A 420 25.81 36.96 -20.73
N ASN A 421 25.91 38.20 -20.25
CA ASN A 421 25.41 39.37 -20.97
C ASN A 421 26.20 39.61 -22.27
N SER A 422 27.51 39.40 -22.29
CA SER A 422 28.31 39.56 -23.51
C SER A 422 28.01 38.48 -24.56
N LYS A 423 27.61 37.28 -24.14
CA LYS A 423 27.20 36.19 -25.06
C LYS A 423 25.82 36.42 -25.69
N LEU A 424 24.84 36.84 -24.89
CA LEU A 424 23.43 36.90 -25.31
C LEU A 424 22.91 38.32 -25.58
N GLY A 425 23.70 39.35 -25.27
CA GLY A 425 23.32 40.76 -25.35
C GLY A 425 22.31 41.22 -24.28
N HIS A 426 21.74 40.28 -23.53
CA HIS A 426 20.80 40.51 -22.43
C HIS A 426 20.85 39.34 -21.44
N VAL A 427 20.48 39.58 -20.19
CA VAL A 427 20.36 38.52 -19.17
C VAL A 427 18.95 38.55 -18.60
N LYS A 428 18.24 37.41 -18.59
CA LYS A 428 16.96 37.28 -17.87
C LYS A 428 17.20 37.01 -16.38
N LEU A 429 16.33 37.50 -15.49
CA LEU A 429 16.41 37.25 -14.05
C LEU A 429 16.40 35.75 -13.69
N GLN A 430 15.65 34.93 -14.44
CA GLN A 430 15.59 33.48 -14.24
C GLN A 430 16.93 32.80 -14.60
N THR A 431 17.57 33.23 -15.69
CA THR A 431 18.92 32.80 -16.06
C THR A 431 19.94 33.17 -14.98
N ALA A 432 19.87 34.39 -14.45
CA ALA A 432 20.72 34.83 -13.35
C ALA A 432 20.54 33.97 -12.09
N ARG A 433 19.31 33.57 -11.73
CA ARG A 433 19.05 32.63 -10.61
C ARG A 433 19.68 31.26 -10.82
N ARG A 434 19.59 30.73 -12.05
CA ARG A 434 20.19 29.44 -12.40
C ARG A 434 21.72 29.46 -12.34
N LEU A 435 22.33 30.56 -12.80
CA LEU A 435 23.78 30.71 -12.87
C LEU A 435 24.41 30.95 -11.50
N LEU A 436 23.80 31.82 -10.69
CA LEU A 436 24.40 32.27 -9.44
C LEU A 436 24.16 31.32 -8.26
N LYS A 437 23.11 30.48 -8.31
CA LYS A 437 22.78 29.46 -7.28
C LYS A 437 22.81 29.98 -5.82
N ILE A 438 22.56 31.27 -5.61
CA ILE A 438 22.40 31.89 -4.28
C ILE A 438 20.92 32.17 -3.98
N ASP A 439 20.63 32.67 -2.77
CA ASP A 439 19.29 33.07 -2.35
C ASP A 439 18.58 33.95 -3.41
N VAL A 440 17.29 33.66 -3.62
CA VAL A 440 16.47 34.26 -4.67
C VAL A 440 16.35 35.79 -4.51
N ASN A 441 16.29 36.29 -3.28
CA ASN A 441 16.19 37.72 -2.99
C ASN A 441 17.54 38.41 -3.15
N LYS A 442 18.65 37.76 -2.76
CA LYS A 442 20.01 38.27 -3.01
C LYS A 442 20.32 38.35 -4.50
N THR A 443 19.97 37.31 -5.26
CA THR A 443 20.12 37.26 -6.73
C THR A 443 19.37 38.41 -7.39
N ARG A 444 18.11 38.66 -6.99
CA ARG A 444 17.30 39.76 -7.55
C ARG A 444 17.94 41.12 -7.28
N LYS A 445 18.34 41.40 -6.04
CA LYS A 445 19.00 42.67 -5.68
C LYS A 445 20.32 42.88 -6.45
N LEU A 446 21.12 41.83 -6.58
CA LEU A 446 22.37 41.85 -7.36
C LEU A 446 22.10 42.13 -8.85
N TYR A 447 21.15 41.41 -9.44
CA TYR A 447 20.75 41.57 -10.84
C TYR A 447 20.21 42.98 -11.11
N ASP A 448 19.34 43.49 -10.25
CA ASP A 448 18.77 44.83 -10.43
C ASP A 448 19.83 45.93 -10.30
N PHE A 449 20.80 45.77 -9.40
CA PHE A 449 21.94 46.69 -9.27
C PHE A 449 22.88 46.66 -10.47
N LEU A 450 23.25 45.47 -10.95
CA LEU A 450 24.11 45.35 -12.13
C LEU A 450 23.42 45.90 -13.38
N ALA A 451 22.10 45.78 -13.47
CA ALA A 451 21.34 46.38 -14.55
C ALA A 451 21.25 47.91 -14.44
N SER A 452 21.12 48.46 -13.21
CA SER A 452 21.07 49.92 -13.01
C SER A 452 22.41 50.60 -13.24
N GLU A 453 23.53 49.93 -12.92
CA GLU A 453 24.88 50.44 -13.20
C GLU A 453 25.34 50.12 -14.64
N GLY A 454 24.48 49.53 -15.48
CA GLY A 454 24.74 49.31 -16.90
C GLY A 454 25.66 48.12 -17.23
N TYR A 455 25.96 47.25 -16.26
CA TYR A 455 26.76 46.05 -16.50
C TYR A 455 25.99 44.94 -17.23
N ILE A 456 24.65 44.91 -17.12
CA ILE A 456 23.78 43.94 -17.79
C ILE A 456 22.54 44.60 -18.40
N THR A 457 22.05 44.05 -19.51
CA THR A 457 20.85 44.57 -20.20
C THR A 457 19.63 43.73 -19.87
N LYS A 458 18.51 44.35 -19.45
CA LYS A 458 17.22 43.66 -19.22
C LYS A 458 16.47 43.47 -20.54
N LYS A 459 15.88 42.30 -20.76
CA LYS A 459 14.94 42.09 -21.89
C LYS A 459 13.63 42.86 -21.61
N ALA A 460 13.17 43.66 -22.56
CA ALA A 460 11.90 44.39 -22.47
C ALA A 460 10.72 43.39 -22.27
N GLN A 461 9.91 43.61 -21.25
CA GLN A 461 8.70 42.84 -20.98
C GLN A 461 7.54 43.42 -21.79
N ASN A 462 7.21 42.83 -22.93
CA ASN A 462 5.93 43.03 -23.60
C ASN A 462 5.13 41.73 -23.58
N GLU A 463 3.98 41.81 -22.89
CA GLU A 463 2.68 41.14 -23.12
C GLU A 463 2.65 39.73 -23.74
N SER A 464 2.77 38.72 -22.86
CA SER A 464 1.96 37.47 -22.89
C SER A 464 2.36 36.59 -21.70
N ALA A 465 1.90 36.97 -20.50
CA ALA A 465 2.22 36.27 -19.25
C ALA A 465 1.47 34.92 -19.06
N GLU A 466 0.79 34.42 -20.10
CA GLU A 466 0.03 33.17 -20.03
C GLU A 466 0.76 31.94 -20.61
N ASP A 467 1.85 32.11 -21.38
CA ASP A 467 2.45 30.99 -22.14
C ASP A 467 3.86 30.52 -21.74
N GLU A 468 4.49 31.07 -20.70
CA GLU A 468 5.86 30.65 -20.33
C GLU A 468 5.97 30.08 -18.90
N GLN A 469 5.07 29.16 -18.56
CA GLN A 469 5.35 28.18 -17.51
C GLN A 469 6.08 27.01 -18.16
N GLU A 470 7.42 26.96 -18.06
CA GLU A 470 8.19 25.80 -18.51
C GLU A 470 7.76 24.58 -17.69
N PHE A 471 6.95 23.73 -18.30
CA PHE A 471 6.46 22.51 -17.69
C PHE A 471 7.54 21.43 -17.71
N SER A 472 7.49 20.50 -16.75
CA SER A 472 8.41 19.35 -16.66
C SER A 472 8.53 18.62 -18.00
N ASP A 473 9.70 18.04 -18.31
CA ASP A 473 9.88 17.17 -19.50
C ASP A 473 8.82 16.06 -19.58
N VAL A 474 8.39 15.54 -18.43
CA VAL A 474 7.29 14.56 -18.36
C VAL A 474 5.99 15.20 -18.84
N PHE A 475 5.68 16.41 -18.36
CA PHE A 475 4.49 17.13 -18.80
C PHE A 475 4.58 17.46 -20.29
N MET A 476 5.72 17.92 -20.81
CA MET A 476 5.86 18.23 -22.23
C MET A 476 5.67 16.98 -23.09
N LYS A 477 6.22 15.83 -22.68
CA LYS A 477 5.98 14.55 -23.36
C LYS A 477 4.50 14.13 -23.30
N THR A 478 3.86 14.28 -22.15
CA THR A 478 2.43 13.99 -21.99
C THR A 478 1.57 14.94 -22.82
N LEU A 479 1.88 16.24 -22.83
CA LEU A 479 1.20 17.24 -23.63
C LEU A 479 1.32 16.90 -25.12
N THR A 480 2.53 16.60 -25.57
CA THR A 480 2.79 16.20 -26.96
C THR A 480 2.02 14.93 -27.33
N TYR A 481 1.93 13.96 -26.41
CA TYR A 481 1.12 12.76 -26.61
C TYR A 481 -0.37 13.11 -26.70
N THR A 482 -0.90 13.91 -25.77
CA THR A 482 -2.31 14.31 -25.76
C THR A 482 -2.68 15.16 -26.98
N ASP A 483 -1.77 16.01 -27.47
CA ASP A 483 -1.99 16.84 -28.65
C ASP A 483 -2.12 16.02 -29.94
N ARG A 484 -1.58 14.79 -29.99
CA ARG A 484 -1.81 13.87 -31.12
C ARG A 484 -3.28 13.44 -31.23
N PHE A 485 -3.97 13.32 -30.11
CA PHE A 485 -5.36 12.84 -30.04
C PHE A 485 -6.37 13.97 -29.87
N ARG A 486 -5.91 15.18 -29.54
CA ARG A 486 -6.74 16.36 -29.34
C ARG A 486 -7.48 16.76 -30.62
N LYS A 487 -8.81 16.64 -30.61
CA LYS A 487 -9.69 17.01 -31.74
C LYS A 487 -9.92 18.52 -31.85
N PHE A 488 -9.94 19.23 -30.72
CA PHE A 488 -10.19 20.68 -30.67
C PHE A 488 -8.97 21.48 -30.18
N LYS A 489 -8.38 22.33 -31.02
CA LYS A 489 -7.18 23.14 -30.75
C LYS A 489 -7.48 24.55 -30.23
N ASN A 490 -8.58 25.18 -30.67
CA ASN A 490 -8.89 26.56 -30.30
C ASN A 490 -9.70 26.60 -28.99
N LYS A 491 -9.37 27.53 -28.10
CA LYS A 491 -10.06 27.68 -26.80
C LYS A 491 -11.52 28.10 -26.98
N GLU A 492 -11.78 28.93 -27.98
CA GLU A 492 -13.12 29.42 -28.33
C GLU A 492 -14.03 28.31 -28.85
N THR A 493 -13.52 27.41 -29.72
CA THR A 493 -14.29 26.27 -30.23
C THR A 493 -14.60 25.26 -29.13
N ILE A 494 -13.66 25.00 -28.22
CA ILE A 494 -13.89 24.16 -27.04
C ILE A 494 -15.01 24.75 -26.16
N SER A 495 -14.98 26.06 -25.92
CA SER A 495 -16.02 26.73 -25.14
C SER A 495 -17.38 26.67 -25.83
N ALA A 496 -17.42 26.85 -27.16
CA ALA A 496 -18.64 26.77 -27.94
C ALA A 496 -19.27 25.36 -27.93
N VAL A 497 -18.46 24.31 -28.12
CA VAL A 497 -18.92 22.91 -28.08
C VAL A 497 -19.44 22.53 -26.70
N ARG A 498 -18.75 22.94 -25.62
CA ARG A 498 -19.23 22.71 -24.25
C ARG A 498 -20.55 23.43 -23.96
N ASN A 499 -20.70 24.66 -24.43
CA ASN A 499 -21.94 25.41 -24.25
C ASN A 499 -23.10 24.77 -25.01
N LEU A 500 -22.85 24.27 -26.23
CA LEU A 500 -23.85 23.54 -27.02
C LEU A 500 -24.31 22.27 -26.31
N LEU A 501 -23.37 21.44 -25.83
CA LEU A 501 -23.69 20.20 -25.14
C LEU A 501 -24.36 20.44 -23.78
N ASN A 502 -24.00 21.51 -23.05
CA ASN A 502 -24.64 21.88 -21.78
C ASN A 502 -26.10 22.32 -21.94
N GLN A 503 -26.52 22.75 -23.14
CA GLN A 503 -27.93 23.08 -23.41
C GLN A 503 -28.78 21.82 -23.59
N LYS A 504 -28.16 20.68 -23.88
CA LYS A 504 -28.83 19.39 -23.99
C LYS A 504 -28.88 18.71 -22.62
N LYS A 505 -29.92 17.92 -22.35
CA LYS A 505 -30.11 17.19 -21.08
C LYS A 505 -29.20 15.95 -20.97
N LEU A 506 -27.91 16.13 -21.26
CA LEU A 506 -26.89 15.07 -21.19
C LEU A 506 -26.32 14.97 -19.78
N HIS A 507 -26.00 13.76 -19.36
CA HIS A 507 -25.21 13.55 -18.13
C HIS A 507 -23.78 14.07 -18.32
N LYS A 508 -23.10 14.47 -17.23
CA LYS A 508 -21.74 15.02 -17.29
C LYS A 508 -20.74 14.08 -17.99
N PHE A 509 -20.93 12.77 -17.81
CA PHE A 509 -20.15 11.74 -18.49
C PHE A 509 -20.41 11.72 -20.00
N GLU A 510 -21.68 11.71 -20.41
CA GLU A 510 -22.10 11.70 -21.83
C GLU A 510 -21.57 12.94 -22.56
N LEU A 511 -21.66 14.11 -21.93
CA LEU A 511 -21.11 15.35 -22.46
C LEU A 511 -19.60 15.23 -22.73
N ALA A 512 -18.84 14.70 -21.76
CA ALA A 512 -17.41 14.52 -21.91
C ALA A 512 -17.05 13.47 -22.97
N ALA A 513 -17.80 12.37 -23.03
CA ALA A 513 -17.60 11.30 -24.00
C ALA A 513 -17.89 11.75 -25.43
N ILE A 514 -19.03 12.41 -25.68
CA ILE A 514 -19.38 12.97 -27.00
C ILE A 514 -18.33 14.01 -27.43
N ALA A 515 -17.94 14.92 -26.53
CA ALA A 515 -16.94 15.96 -26.84
C ALA A 515 -15.54 15.41 -27.13
N ASN A 516 -15.15 14.27 -26.55
CA ASN A 516 -13.82 13.70 -26.76
C ASN A 516 -13.77 12.73 -27.95
N LEU A 517 -14.81 11.89 -28.12
CA LEU A 517 -14.87 10.87 -29.15
C LEU A 517 -15.29 11.46 -30.51
N CYS A 518 -16.13 12.49 -30.51
CA CYS A 518 -16.67 13.13 -31.73
C CYS A 518 -17.23 12.11 -32.74
N PRO A 519 -18.23 11.29 -32.36
CA PRO A 519 -18.86 10.34 -33.29
C PRO A 519 -19.53 11.08 -34.46
N GLU A 520 -19.53 10.47 -35.64
CA GLU A 520 -20.06 11.07 -36.88
C GLU A 520 -21.54 10.74 -37.10
N THR A 521 -22.00 9.60 -36.57
CA THR A 521 -23.39 9.14 -36.71
C THR A 521 -24.03 8.84 -35.37
N ALA A 522 -25.36 8.96 -35.29
CA ALA A 522 -26.14 8.59 -34.11
C ALA A 522 -25.93 7.11 -33.71
N GLU A 523 -25.81 6.21 -34.70
CA GLU A 523 -25.51 4.79 -34.47
C GLU A 523 -24.13 4.59 -33.81
N GLU A 524 -23.11 5.27 -34.33
CA GLU A 524 -21.76 5.24 -33.74
C GLU A 524 -21.77 5.78 -32.31
N ALA A 525 -22.46 6.91 -32.08
CA ALA A 525 -22.59 7.52 -30.76
C ALA A 525 -23.25 6.59 -29.73
N LYS A 526 -24.32 5.88 -30.13
CA LYS A 526 -25.01 4.90 -29.26
C LYS A 526 -24.14 3.66 -29.03
N SER A 527 -23.37 3.22 -30.02
CA SER A 527 -22.45 2.08 -29.86
C SER A 527 -21.29 2.37 -28.90
N LEU A 528 -20.74 3.60 -28.96
CA LEU A 528 -19.62 4.02 -28.11
C LEU A 528 -20.06 4.49 -26.73
N ILE A 529 -21.30 4.98 -26.62
CA ILE A 529 -21.89 5.51 -25.39
C ILE A 529 -23.29 4.88 -25.20
N PRO A 530 -23.35 3.64 -24.66
CA PRO A 530 -24.61 2.90 -24.53
C PRO A 530 -25.67 3.62 -23.70
N SER A 531 -25.28 4.56 -22.81
CA SER A 531 -26.23 5.33 -22.01
C SER A 531 -27.08 6.32 -22.82
N LEU A 532 -26.73 6.58 -24.09
CA LEU A 532 -27.54 7.39 -25.01
C LEU A 532 -28.69 6.59 -25.64
N GLU A 533 -28.65 5.26 -25.55
CA GLU A 533 -29.67 4.37 -26.10
C GLU A 533 -31.00 4.55 -25.34
N GLY A 534 -32.09 4.80 -26.09
CA GLY A 534 -33.42 5.06 -25.53
C GLY A 534 -33.64 6.45 -24.90
N ARG A 535 -32.61 7.31 -24.81
CA ARG A 535 -32.73 8.68 -24.26
C ARG A 535 -32.90 9.78 -25.31
N PHE A 536 -32.35 9.58 -26.50
CA PHE A 536 -32.44 10.52 -27.62
C PHE A 536 -32.91 9.78 -28.88
N GLU A 537 -33.78 10.44 -29.64
CA GLU A 537 -34.10 10.01 -31.00
C GLU A 537 -32.88 10.20 -31.92
N ASP A 538 -32.75 9.35 -32.94
CA ASP A 538 -31.58 9.36 -33.83
C ASP A 538 -31.45 10.70 -34.56
N GLU A 539 -32.57 11.32 -34.95
CA GLU A 539 -32.57 12.63 -35.60
C GLU A 539 -32.06 13.74 -34.66
N GLU A 540 -32.52 13.78 -33.42
CA GLU A 540 -32.07 14.76 -32.43
C GLU A 540 -30.58 14.59 -32.10
N LEU A 541 -30.11 13.35 -31.99
CA LEU A 541 -28.71 13.08 -31.72
C LEU A 541 -27.84 13.45 -32.93
N GLN A 542 -28.29 13.14 -34.15
CA GLN A 542 -27.59 13.47 -35.38
C GLN A 542 -27.41 14.98 -35.55
N THR A 543 -28.44 15.80 -35.27
CA THR A 543 -28.31 17.27 -35.33
C THR A 543 -27.25 17.81 -34.37
N VAL A 544 -27.13 17.23 -33.17
CA VAL A 544 -26.11 17.63 -32.19
C VAL A 544 -24.71 17.28 -32.69
N LEU A 545 -24.54 16.12 -33.32
CA LEU A 545 -23.25 15.69 -33.88
C LEU A 545 -22.85 16.56 -35.08
N GLU A 546 -23.78 16.89 -35.97
CA GLU A 546 -23.56 17.78 -37.12
C GLU A 546 -23.14 19.19 -36.68
N ASP A 547 -23.77 19.73 -35.63
CA ASP A 547 -23.38 21.02 -35.07
C ASP A 547 -21.95 21.00 -34.51
N ILE A 548 -21.57 19.91 -33.81
CA ILE A 548 -20.21 19.73 -33.29
C ILE A 548 -19.20 19.62 -34.43
N GLN A 549 -19.55 18.88 -35.49
CA GLN A 549 -18.70 18.73 -36.68
C GLN A 549 -18.54 20.06 -37.42
N THR A 550 -19.60 20.87 -37.49
CA THR A 550 -19.56 22.23 -38.04
C THR A 550 -18.65 23.13 -37.21
N LYS A 551 -18.75 23.10 -35.87
CA LYS A 551 -17.82 23.86 -35.01
C LYS A 551 -16.38 23.36 -35.10
N ARG A 552 -16.17 22.08 -35.41
CA ARG A 552 -14.85 21.49 -35.63
C ARG A 552 -14.24 21.95 -36.96
N SER A 553 -15.02 22.07 -38.03
CA SER A 553 -14.50 22.54 -39.33
C SER A 553 -14.05 24.01 -39.27
N ILE A 554 -14.76 24.85 -38.51
CA ILE A 554 -14.46 26.29 -38.32
C ILE A 554 -13.14 26.54 -37.55
N GLN A 555 -12.56 25.51 -36.94
CA GLN A 555 -11.32 25.63 -36.17
C GLN A 555 -10.05 25.64 -37.01
N TYR A 556 -10.12 25.12 -38.24
CA TYR A 556 -9.03 25.10 -39.22
C TYR A 556 -9.13 26.32 -40.13
#